data_AF-A0A6P0M5K3-F1
#
_entry.id   AF-A0A6P0M5K3-F1
#
_cell.length_a   1.000
_cell.length_b   1.000
_cell.length_c   1.000
_cell.angle_alpha   90.00
_cell.angle_beta   90.00
_cell.angle_gamma   90.00
#
_symmetry.space_group_name_H-M   'P 1'
#
loop_
_entity.id
_entity.type
_entity.pdbx_description
1 polymer ?
#
loop_
_entity_poly.entity_id
_entity_poly.type
_entity_poly.pdbx_seq_one_letter_code
_entity_poly.pdbx_strand_id
1 'polypeptide(L)'
;MPDLSTIPGFTELQSHTTGDSRLLIAVLDGSVDLDRACFDGAKLSRITPFWSEELVIDPDLIKVFRDIDQLDDFDDDTKQDKLKAAIPDDRIRHRIFCNFHATHISSTIFGQPGSPVEGIAPGCRGINIPIARDGENFINPLNLVHAFNQALELGANIIHCAACHPTQSGVAHELLEKAVRQAQDNNVLVVAPGGNDKGECWCIPAVLPGVLTVGAYKDNGQPAKFSNFGGQYNQQGVLAPGHNI
;
A
#
# COMPACT_ATOMS: atom_id res chain seq x y z
N MET A 1 2.80 9.96 -11.25
CA MET A 1 4.04 9.86 -10.46
C MET A 1 4.62 11.24 -10.27
N PRO A 2 4.93 11.62 -9.02
CA PRO A 2 5.60 12.88 -8.77
C PRO A 2 6.97 12.82 -9.44
N ASP A 3 7.47 13.96 -9.88
CA ASP A 3 8.86 14.06 -10.25
C ASP A 3 9.70 13.87 -8.97
N LEU A 4 10.27 12.68 -8.80
CA LEU A 4 11.04 12.32 -7.60
C LEU A 4 12.27 13.23 -7.42
N SER A 5 12.74 13.90 -8.48
CA SER A 5 13.83 14.88 -8.38
C SER A 5 13.44 16.13 -7.57
N THR A 6 12.15 16.36 -7.35
CA THR A 6 11.64 17.45 -6.50
C THR A 6 11.80 17.17 -5.02
N ILE A 7 12.09 15.92 -4.62
CA ILE A 7 12.37 15.54 -3.23
C ILE A 7 13.85 15.89 -2.93
N PRO A 8 14.14 16.85 -2.04
CA PRO A 8 15.52 17.25 -1.77
C PRO A 8 16.41 16.09 -1.36
N GLY A 9 17.57 15.95 -2.01
CA GLY A 9 18.56 14.88 -1.77
C GLY A 9 18.26 13.56 -2.48
N PHE A 10 17.09 13.40 -3.12
CA PHE A 10 16.71 12.13 -3.74
C PHE A 10 17.60 11.77 -4.94
N THR A 11 17.87 12.70 -5.85
CA THR A 11 18.76 12.49 -7.00
C THR A 11 20.19 12.13 -6.56
N GLU A 12 20.69 12.75 -5.49
CA GLU A 12 21.99 12.41 -4.91
C GLU A 12 21.98 10.98 -4.37
N LEU A 13 20.95 10.60 -3.61
CA LEU A 13 20.79 9.22 -3.12
C LEU A 13 20.73 8.20 -4.27
N GLN A 14 19.96 8.48 -5.33
CA GLN A 14 19.87 7.60 -6.49
C GLN A 14 21.19 7.44 -7.25
N SER A 15 22.08 8.45 -7.20
CA SER A 15 23.43 8.34 -7.77
C SER A 15 24.32 7.35 -7.00
N HIS A 16 24.00 7.08 -5.73
CA HIS A 16 24.71 6.12 -4.89
C HIS A 16 24.11 4.70 -4.96
N THR A 17 22.78 4.59 -5.01
CA THR A 17 22.09 3.30 -5.05
C THR A 17 20.66 3.45 -5.55
N THR A 18 20.18 2.42 -6.26
CA THR A 18 18.74 2.26 -6.61
C THR A 18 18.09 1.15 -5.78
N GLY A 19 18.75 0.71 -4.71
CA GLY A 19 18.38 -0.47 -3.93
C GLY A 19 19.40 -1.60 -4.06
N ASP A 20 19.30 -2.58 -3.17
CA ASP A 20 20.17 -3.76 -3.14
C ASP A 20 19.31 -5.01 -3.00
N SER A 21 19.56 -6.02 -3.82
CA SER A 21 18.76 -7.24 -3.80
C SER A 21 18.89 -8.08 -2.54
N ARG A 22 19.79 -7.75 -1.61
CA ARG A 22 19.80 -8.34 -0.27
C ARG A 22 18.59 -7.87 0.55
N LEU A 23 18.11 -6.64 0.31
CA LEU A 23 16.94 -6.08 0.97
C LEU A 23 15.65 -6.63 0.37
N LEU A 24 14.79 -7.18 1.23
CA LEU A 24 13.45 -7.64 0.88
C LEU A 24 12.41 -6.71 1.49
N ILE A 25 11.53 -6.18 0.64
CA ILE A 25 10.40 -5.34 1.03
C ILE A 25 9.11 -6.14 0.79
N ALA A 26 8.38 -6.43 1.86
CA ALA A 26 7.06 -7.05 1.78
C ALA A 26 5.98 -5.96 1.66
N VAL A 27 5.06 -6.12 0.71
CA VAL A 27 3.92 -5.22 0.48
C VAL A 27 2.63 -5.97 0.80
N LEU A 28 1.98 -5.61 1.91
CA LEU A 28 0.71 -6.18 2.35
C LEU A 28 -0.43 -5.31 1.78
N ASP A 29 -1.07 -5.77 0.70
CA ASP A 29 -2.08 -5.02 -0.05
C ASP A 29 -3.01 -5.97 -0.84
N GLY A 30 -3.70 -5.51 -1.88
CA GLY A 30 -4.33 -6.38 -2.89
C GLY A 30 -3.31 -7.16 -3.73
N SER A 31 -3.82 -7.84 -4.75
CA SER A 31 -2.98 -8.63 -5.65
C SER A 31 -2.36 -7.72 -6.71
N VAL A 32 -1.03 -7.61 -6.71
CA VAL A 32 -0.28 -6.87 -7.73
C VAL A 32 -0.45 -7.53 -9.10
N ASP A 33 -0.65 -6.71 -10.13
CA ASP A 33 -0.54 -7.14 -11.53
C ASP A 33 0.93 -7.09 -11.97
N LEU A 34 1.56 -8.26 -12.02
CA LEU A 34 2.99 -8.41 -12.34
C LEU A 34 3.29 -8.29 -13.84
N ASP A 35 2.27 -8.32 -14.71
CA ASP A 35 2.46 -8.26 -16.16
C ASP A 35 2.62 -6.82 -16.69
N ARG A 36 2.66 -5.84 -15.77
CA ARG A 36 2.85 -4.42 -16.13
C ARG A 36 4.30 -4.19 -16.54
N ALA A 37 4.47 -3.47 -17.65
CA ALA A 37 5.79 -3.14 -18.20
C ALA A 37 6.74 -2.43 -17.21
N CYS A 38 6.22 -1.77 -16.18
CA CYS A 38 7.06 -1.17 -15.14
C CYS A 38 7.74 -2.21 -14.22
N PHE A 39 7.28 -3.45 -14.22
CA PHE A 39 7.88 -4.55 -13.47
C PHE A 39 8.79 -5.44 -14.32
N ASP A 40 8.98 -5.13 -15.61
CA ASP A 40 9.86 -5.90 -16.49
C ASP A 40 11.32 -5.84 -16.00
N GLY A 41 11.81 -6.95 -15.46
CA GLY A 41 13.15 -7.05 -14.86
C GLY A 41 13.20 -6.76 -13.35
N ALA A 42 12.09 -6.34 -12.74
CA ALA A 42 12.00 -6.17 -11.29
C ALA A 42 12.12 -7.52 -10.57
N LYS A 43 12.79 -7.52 -9.41
CA LYS A 43 12.83 -8.70 -8.52
C LYS A 43 11.60 -8.74 -7.61
N LEU A 44 10.42 -8.69 -8.22
CA LEU A 44 9.12 -8.65 -7.55
C LEU A 44 8.39 -9.98 -7.77
N SER A 45 7.84 -10.53 -6.69
CA SER A 45 7.01 -11.74 -6.74
C SER A 45 5.73 -11.55 -5.94
N ARG A 46 4.72 -12.37 -6.20
CA ARG A 46 3.47 -12.44 -5.42
C ARG A 46 3.32 -13.84 -4.86
N ILE A 47 2.97 -13.95 -3.58
CA ILE A 47 2.62 -15.24 -3.00
C ILE A 47 1.11 -15.47 -3.10
N THR A 48 0.71 -16.74 -3.07
CA THR A 48 -0.68 -17.13 -2.82
C THR A 48 -0.81 -17.44 -1.33
N PRO A 49 -1.49 -16.60 -0.53
CA PRO A 49 -1.64 -16.85 0.90
C PRO A 49 -2.37 -18.16 1.14
N PHE A 50 -1.76 -19.10 1.88
CA PHE A 50 -2.34 -20.42 2.13
C PHE A 50 -3.67 -20.38 2.91
N TRP A 51 -3.92 -19.28 3.62
CA TRP A 51 -5.13 -19.04 4.40
C TRP A 51 -6.23 -18.34 3.60
N SER A 52 -6.05 -18.09 2.29
CA SER A 52 -7.05 -17.43 1.44
C SER A 52 -7.27 -18.15 0.12
N GLU A 53 -8.51 -18.11 -0.34
CA GLU A 53 -8.86 -18.45 -1.72
C GLU A 53 -8.69 -17.22 -2.64
N GLU A 54 -8.30 -17.47 -3.88
CA GLU A 54 -8.19 -16.44 -4.91
C GLU A 54 -9.54 -16.27 -5.61
N LEU A 55 -10.03 -15.03 -5.66
CA LEU A 55 -11.22 -14.68 -6.44
C LEU A 55 -10.81 -14.45 -7.89
N VAL A 56 -11.25 -15.32 -8.80
CA VAL A 56 -11.02 -15.12 -10.24
C VAL A 56 -11.87 -13.96 -10.72
N ILE A 57 -11.24 -12.96 -11.32
CA ILE A 57 -11.89 -11.78 -11.87
C ILE A 57 -11.88 -11.89 -13.39
N ASP A 58 -13.03 -11.66 -14.02
CA ASP A 58 -13.14 -11.52 -15.46
C ASP A 58 -12.33 -10.28 -15.94
N PRO A 59 -11.34 -10.45 -16.85
CA PRO A 59 -10.56 -9.33 -17.39
C PRO A 59 -11.42 -8.19 -17.98
N ASP A 60 -12.61 -8.49 -18.52
CA ASP A 60 -13.50 -7.45 -19.05
C ASP A 60 -14.02 -6.52 -17.95
N LEU A 61 -14.23 -7.04 -16.73
CA LEU A 61 -14.63 -6.22 -15.57
C LEU A 61 -13.49 -5.31 -15.09
N ILE A 62 -12.24 -5.76 -15.19
CA ILE A 62 -11.06 -4.93 -14.91
C ILE A 62 -10.99 -3.76 -15.89
N LYS A 63 -11.27 -4.02 -17.17
CA LYS A 63 -11.35 -2.98 -18.20
C LYS A 63 -12.48 -1.99 -17.91
N VAL A 64 -13.68 -2.48 -17.62
CA VAL A 64 -14.83 -1.63 -17.26
C VAL A 64 -14.52 -0.74 -16.06
N PHE A 65 -13.92 -1.30 -15.01
CA PHE A 65 -13.53 -0.54 -13.83
C PHE A 65 -12.59 0.61 -14.19
N ARG A 66 -11.50 0.29 -14.91
CA ARG A 66 -10.50 1.27 -15.33
C ARG A 66 -11.09 2.38 -16.21
N ASP A 67 -11.90 2.00 -17.19
CA ASP A 67 -12.46 2.95 -18.15
C ASP A 67 -13.44 3.91 -17.46
N ILE A 68 -14.12 3.49 -16.38
CA ILE A 68 -14.96 4.36 -15.53
C ILE A 68 -14.10 5.24 -14.61
N ASP A 69 -13.07 4.67 -13.99
CA ASP A 69 -12.17 5.38 -13.06
C ASP A 69 -11.44 6.55 -13.74
N GLN A 70 -11.08 6.38 -15.01
CA GLN A 70 -10.41 7.38 -15.86
C GLN A 70 -11.32 8.48 -16.43
N LEU A 71 -12.61 8.51 -16.09
CA LEU A 71 -13.49 9.57 -16.56
C LEU A 71 -13.22 10.87 -15.79
N ASP A 72 -12.62 11.86 -16.43
CA ASP A 72 -12.28 13.13 -15.76
C ASP A 72 -13.49 14.04 -15.50
N ASP A 73 -14.62 13.82 -16.20
CA ASP A 73 -15.82 14.67 -16.14
C ASP A 73 -16.75 14.38 -14.94
N PHE A 74 -16.43 13.41 -14.09
CA PHE A 74 -17.29 12.97 -12.98
C PHE A 74 -16.57 13.06 -11.63
N ASP A 75 -17.31 13.45 -10.59
CA ASP A 75 -16.84 13.32 -9.21
C ASP A 75 -16.79 11.85 -8.74
N ASP A 76 -16.09 11.62 -7.63
CA ASP A 76 -15.86 10.28 -7.11
C ASP A 76 -17.18 9.55 -6.77
N ASP A 77 -18.17 10.26 -6.21
CA ASP A 77 -19.46 9.68 -5.87
C ASP A 77 -20.20 9.19 -7.13
N THR A 78 -20.19 9.99 -8.20
CA THR A 78 -20.79 9.63 -9.49
C THR A 78 -20.05 8.47 -10.16
N LYS A 79 -18.72 8.42 -10.07
CA LYS A 79 -17.93 7.27 -10.54
C LYS A 79 -18.29 6.01 -9.77
N GLN A 80 -18.41 6.08 -8.45
CA GLN A 80 -18.81 4.94 -7.62
C GLN A 80 -20.19 4.41 -8.01
N ASP A 81 -21.16 5.28 -8.32
CA ASP A 81 -22.49 4.85 -8.74
C ASP A 81 -22.49 4.21 -10.13
N LYS A 82 -21.67 4.72 -11.06
CA LYS A 82 -21.44 4.06 -12.36
C LYS A 82 -20.78 2.69 -12.21
N LEU A 83 -19.79 2.56 -11.33
CA LEU A 83 -19.13 1.29 -11.01
C LEU A 83 -20.10 0.28 -10.41
N LYS A 84 -20.95 0.70 -9.46
CA LYS A 84 -22.00 -0.16 -8.88
C LYS A 84 -22.98 -0.67 -9.94
N ALA A 85 -23.38 0.20 -10.88
CA ALA A 85 -24.28 -0.18 -11.96
C ALA A 85 -23.63 -1.16 -12.96
N ALA A 86 -22.35 -0.94 -13.30
CA ALA A 86 -21.64 -1.75 -14.28
C ALA A 86 -21.11 -3.08 -13.72
N ILE A 87 -20.76 -3.12 -12.43
CA ILE A 87 -20.20 -4.29 -11.73
C ILE A 87 -21.01 -4.49 -10.43
N PRO A 88 -22.16 -5.18 -10.47
CA PRO A 88 -23.06 -5.26 -9.31
C PRO A 88 -22.48 -6.00 -8.10
N ASP A 89 -21.53 -6.93 -8.29
CA ASP A 89 -20.91 -7.66 -7.17
C ASP A 89 -19.85 -6.80 -6.46
N ASP A 90 -20.18 -6.36 -5.25
CA ASP A 90 -19.33 -5.56 -4.38
C ASP A 90 -17.97 -6.21 -4.11
N ARG A 91 -17.90 -7.54 -4.01
CA ARG A 91 -16.66 -8.28 -3.75
C ARG A 91 -15.71 -8.18 -4.93
N ILE A 92 -16.25 -8.26 -6.15
CA ILE A 92 -15.47 -8.07 -7.39
C ILE A 92 -14.98 -6.63 -7.49
N ARG A 93 -15.86 -5.63 -7.28
CA ARG A 93 -15.45 -4.21 -7.33
C ARG A 93 -14.35 -3.92 -6.33
N HIS A 94 -14.52 -4.36 -5.08
CA HIS A 94 -13.56 -4.15 -4.02
C HIS A 94 -12.23 -4.85 -4.32
N ARG A 95 -12.26 -6.08 -4.84
CA ARG A 95 -11.06 -6.81 -5.26
C ARG A 95 -10.32 -6.07 -6.37
N ILE A 96 -11.03 -5.59 -7.40
CA ILE A 96 -10.42 -4.83 -8.50
C ILE A 96 -9.75 -3.57 -7.94
N PHE A 97 -10.44 -2.79 -7.12
CA PHE A 97 -9.88 -1.61 -6.46
C PHE A 97 -8.58 -1.93 -5.69
N CYS A 98 -8.59 -2.99 -4.87
CA CYS A 98 -7.40 -3.40 -4.12
C CYS A 98 -6.24 -3.82 -5.03
N ASN A 99 -6.52 -4.45 -6.18
CA ASN A 99 -5.48 -4.81 -7.14
C ASN A 99 -4.86 -3.57 -7.82
N PHE A 100 -5.68 -2.57 -8.18
CA PHE A 100 -5.18 -1.29 -8.68
C PHE A 100 -4.32 -0.57 -7.62
N HIS A 101 -4.80 -0.54 -6.38
CA HIS A 101 -4.09 0.04 -5.23
C HIS A 101 -2.72 -0.63 -5.00
N ALA A 102 -2.69 -1.96 -4.93
CA ALA A 102 -1.46 -2.72 -4.75
C ALA A 102 -0.47 -2.54 -5.90
N THR A 103 -0.98 -2.52 -7.14
CA THR A 103 -0.16 -2.32 -8.35
C THR A 103 0.43 -0.92 -8.36
N HIS A 104 -0.34 0.10 -7.97
CA HIS A 104 0.14 1.48 -7.85
C HIS A 104 1.26 1.58 -6.83
N ILE A 105 1.03 1.15 -5.58
CA ILE A 105 2.04 1.15 -4.50
C ILE A 105 3.29 0.38 -4.89
N SER A 106 3.13 -0.83 -5.45
CA SER A 106 4.27 -1.64 -5.85
C SER A 106 5.05 -1.00 -6.99
N SER A 107 4.40 -0.31 -7.92
CA SER A 107 5.07 0.43 -9.00
C SER A 107 5.84 1.63 -8.49
N THR A 108 5.31 2.36 -7.49
CA THR A 108 6.02 3.45 -6.81
C THR A 108 7.30 2.96 -6.11
N ILE A 109 7.34 1.71 -5.65
CA ILE A 109 8.54 1.16 -5.00
C ILE A 109 9.49 0.51 -6.01
N PHE A 110 9.00 -0.37 -6.88
CA PHE A 110 9.82 -1.28 -7.68
C PHE A 110 9.85 -1.00 -9.19
N GLY A 111 9.13 0.02 -9.65
CA GLY A 111 9.07 0.39 -11.06
C GLY A 111 10.45 0.58 -11.68
N GLN A 112 10.76 -0.11 -12.76
CA GLN A 112 12.11 -0.17 -13.32
C GLN A 112 12.47 1.13 -14.07
N PRO A 113 13.75 1.55 -14.05
CA PRO A 113 14.21 2.72 -14.80
C PRO A 113 13.91 2.60 -16.30
N GLY A 114 13.50 3.70 -16.93
CA GLY A 114 13.14 3.73 -18.36
C GLY A 114 11.80 3.06 -18.71
N SER A 115 11.04 2.61 -17.71
CA SER A 115 9.68 2.10 -17.89
C SER A 115 8.63 3.21 -17.71
N PRO A 116 7.33 2.95 -17.92
CA PRO A 116 6.28 3.97 -17.71
C PRO A 116 6.19 4.51 -16.28
N VAL A 117 6.72 3.78 -15.29
CA VAL A 117 6.76 4.20 -13.88
C VAL A 117 8.14 3.89 -13.30
N GLU A 118 8.87 4.93 -12.91
CA GLU A 118 10.16 4.79 -12.24
C GLU A 118 9.95 4.81 -10.72
N GLY A 119 10.28 3.70 -10.07
CA GLY A 119 10.10 3.51 -8.64
C GLY A 119 11.27 4.05 -7.81
N ILE A 120 11.06 4.10 -6.50
CA ILE A 120 12.03 4.60 -5.52
C ILE A 120 13.20 3.63 -5.34
N ALA A 121 12.95 2.32 -5.31
CA ALA A 121 13.92 1.28 -4.97
C ALA A 121 13.87 0.08 -5.95
N PRO A 122 14.05 0.30 -7.27
CA PRO A 122 13.94 -0.77 -8.27
C PRO A 122 14.97 -1.89 -8.15
N GLY A 123 16.10 -1.65 -7.45
CA GLY A 123 17.15 -2.64 -7.20
C GLY A 123 16.89 -3.58 -6.02
N CYS A 124 15.88 -3.31 -5.19
CA CYS A 124 15.48 -4.16 -4.06
C CYS A 124 14.69 -5.39 -4.52
N ARG A 125 14.58 -6.40 -3.64
CA ARG A 125 13.59 -7.48 -3.81
C ARG A 125 12.25 -7.05 -3.24
N GLY A 126 11.18 -7.38 -3.94
CA GLY A 126 9.81 -7.16 -3.50
C GLY A 126 9.03 -8.47 -3.37
N ILE A 127 8.16 -8.54 -2.37
CA ILE A 127 7.17 -9.61 -2.25
C ILE A 127 5.79 -9.04 -1.92
N ASN A 128 4.83 -9.20 -2.82
CA ASN A 128 3.44 -8.86 -2.55
C ASN A 128 2.76 -10.02 -1.81
N ILE A 129 2.13 -9.68 -0.69
CA ILE A 129 1.34 -10.59 0.15
C ILE A 129 -0.09 -10.07 0.14
N PRO A 130 -0.97 -10.66 -0.70
CA PRO A 130 -2.36 -10.24 -0.78
C PRO A 130 -3.10 -10.40 0.57
N ILE A 131 -3.75 -9.34 1.04
CA ILE A 131 -4.59 -9.32 2.25
C ILE A 131 -6.08 -9.12 1.96
N ALA A 132 -6.42 -8.69 0.74
CA ALA A 132 -7.78 -8.74 0.23
C ALA A 132 -8.21 -10.20 0.06
N ARG A 133 -9.32 -10.63 0.66
CA ARG A 133 -9.88 -11.99 0.50
C ARG A 133 -11.30 -11.92 -0.04
N ASP A 134 -11.77 -12.98 -0.69
CA ASP A 134 -13.18 -13.03 -1.11
C ASP A 134 -14.09 -13.06 0.12
N GLY A 135 -15.12 -12.20 0.12
CA GLY A 135 -16.10 -12.12 1.20
C GLY A 135 -15.57 -11.59 2.54
N GLU A 136 -14.32 -11.13 2.63
CA GLU A 136 -13.76 -10.56 3.86
C GLU A 136 -13.34 -9.09 3.69
N ASN A 137 -13.32 -8.39 4.83
CA ASN A 137 -12.85 -7.02 4.88
C ASN A 137 -11.32 -6.97 4.65
N PHE A 138 -10.86 -6.08 3.77
CA PHE A 138 -9.43 -5.83 3.50
C PHE A 138 -8.60 -5.59 4.77
N ILE A 139 -9.23 -4.98 5.78
CA ILE A 139 -8.62 -4.63 7.05
C ILE A 139 -8.86 -5.68 8.15
N ASN A 140 -9.19 -6.92 7.80
CA ASN A 140 -9.39 -8.00 8.76
C ASN A 140 -8.11 -8.23 9.61
N PRO A 141 -8.16 -8.04 10.94
CA PRO A 141 -6.97 -8.16 11.80
C PRO A 141 -6.30 -9.53 11.73
N LEU A 142 -7.05 -10.62 11.54
CA LEU A 142 -6.48 -11.97 11.47
C LEU A 142 -5.68 -12.17 10.17
N ASN A 143 -6.18 -11.65 9.04
CA ASN A 143 -5.44 -11.69 7.77
C ASN A 143 -4.15 -10.88 7.86
N LEU A 144 -4.20 -9.71 8.51
CA LEU A 144 -3.01 -8.92 8.77
C LEU A 144 -2.01 -9.70 9.64
N VAL A 145 -2.44 -10.35 10.72
CA VAL A 145 -1.56 -11.20 11.55
C VAL A 145 -0.87 -12.27 10.71
N HIS A 146 -1.62 -13.01 9.87
CA HIS A 146 -1.02 -14.00 8.98
C HIS A 146 -0.02 -13.38 8.00
N ALA A 147 -0.35 -12.23 7.41
CA ALA A 147 0.49 -11.55 6.45
C ALA A 147 1.80 -11.01 7.08
N PHE A 148 1.74 -10.46 8.29
CA PHE A 148 2.92 -10.05 9.06
C PHE A 148 3.82 -11.25 9.38
N ASN A 149 3.26 -12.36 9.87
CA ASN A 149 4.02 -13.56 10.16
C ASN A 149 4.67 -14.14 8.89
N GLN A 150 3.94 -14.14 7.77
CA GLN A 150 4.46 -14.62 6.50
C GLN A 150 5.60 -13.73 5.97
N ALA A 151 5.48 -12.41 6.11
CA ALA A 151 6.56 -11.48 5.73
C ALA A 151 7.83 -11.72 6.57
N LEU A 152 7.68 -11.99 7.86
CA LEU A 152 8.81 -12.33 8.74
C LEU A 152 9.47 -13.65 8.37
N GLU A 153 8.66 -14.69 8.12
CA GLU A 153 9.16 -16.00 7.68
C GLU A 153 9.96 -15.91 6.37
N LEU A 154 9.50 -15.05 5.45
CA LEU A 154 10.17 -14.79 4.18
C LEU A 154 11.44 -13.93 4.31
N GLY A 155 11.73 -13.41 5.51
CA GLY A 155 12.93 -12.61 5.79
C GLY A 155 12.82 -11.16 5.32
N ALA A 156 11.62 -10.56 5.37
CA ALA A 156 11.43 -9.16 5.04
C ALA A 156 12.29 -8.25 5.93
N ASN A 157 12.92 -7.24 5.34
CA ASN A 157 13.60 -6.16 6.06
C ASN A 157 12.67 -4.98 6.32
N ILE A 158 11.71 -4.77 5.41
CA ILE A 158 10.68 -3.74 5.51
C ILE A 158 9.33 -4.40 5.21
N ILE A 159 8.33 -4.10 6.03
CA ILE A 159 6.93 -4.45 5.79
C ILE A 159 6.17 -3.14 5.54
N HIS A 160 5.75 -2.93 4.30
CA HIS A 160 4.78 -1.90 3.94
C HIS A 160 3.38 -2.48 4.11
N CYS A 161 2.68 -2.03 5.15
CA CYS A 161 1.28 -2.41 5.38
C CYS A 161 0.37 -1.30 4.83
N ALA A 162 -0.27 -1.56 3.71
CA ALA A 162 -1.13 -0.58 3.04
C ALA A 162 -2.52 -0.44 3.68
N ALA A 163 -2.85 -1.34 4.63
CA ALA A 163 -4.12 -1.32 5.34
C ALA A 163 -4.17 -0.23 6.42
N CYS A 164 -5.32 0.44 6.49
CA CYS A 164 -5.71 1.29 7.61
C CYS A 164 -6.99 0.73 8.23
N HIS A 165 -6.91 0.15 9.44
CA HIS A 165 -8.10 -0.11 10.24
C HIS A 165 -8.40 1.10 11.13
N PRO A 166 -9.49 1.85 10.90
CA PRO A 166 -9.81 3.05 11.68
C PRO A 166 -9.97 2.75 13.18
N THR A 167 -9.50 3.67 14.02
CA THR A 167 -9.64 3.62 15.48
C THR A 167 -9.63 5.01 16.09
N GLN A 168 -10.37 5.19 17.19
CA GLN A 168 -10.34 6.40 18.02
C GLN A 168 -9.59 6.19 19.34
N SER A 169 -9.29 4.95 19.71
CA SER A 169 -8.58 4.62 20.95
C SER A 169 -7.08 4.42 20.75
N GLY A 170 -6.65 4.14 19.51
CA GLY A 170 -5.28 3.73 19.22
C GLY A 170 -4.97 2.29 19.66
N VAL A 171 -5.96 1.54 20.16
CA VAL A 171 -5.80 0.16 20.63
C VAL A 171 -6.06 -0.81 19.47
N ALA A 172 -5.09 -1.70 19.20
CA ALA A 172 -5.23 -2.77 18.23
C ALA A 172 -5.85 -4.03 18.86
N HIS A 173 -6.29 -4.94 18.00
CA HIS A 173 -6.48 -6.33 18.40
C HIS A 173 -5.14 -6.92 18.87
N GLU A 174 -5.14 -7.59 20.04
CA GLU A 174 -3.91 -8.03 20.73
C GLU A 174 -2.98 -8.88 19.83
N LEU A 175 -3.55 -9.77 19.02
CA LEU A 175 -2.77 -10.58 18.07
C LEU A 175 -2.04 -9.74 17.02
N LEU A 176 -2.68 -8.69 16.51
CA LEU A 176 -2.08 -7.81 15.51
C LEU A 176 -0.97 -6.95 16.14
N GLU A 177 -1.20 -6.43 17.34
CA GLU A 177 -0.17 -5.71 18.09
C GLU A 177 1.06 -6.59 18.33
N LYS A 178 0.85 -7.85 18.74
CA LYS A 178 1.92 -8.84 18.91
C LYS A 178 2.68 -9.12 17.62
N ALA A 179 1.99 -9.27 16.49
CA ALA A 179 2.62 -9.51 15.19
C ALA A 179 3.50 -8.33 14.74
N VAL A 180 3.01 -7.09 14.92
CA VAL A 180 3.78 -5.87 14.63
C VAL A 180 5.00 -5.76 15.54
N ARG A 181 4.83 -5.99 16.84
CA ARG A 181 5.93 -5.99 17.81
C ARG A 181 6.97 -7.06 17.49
N GLN A 182 6.54 -8.26 17.09
CA GLN A 182 7.46 -9.33 16.69
C GLN A 182 8.30 -8.90 15.48
N ALA A 183 7.72 -8.18 14.51
CA ALA A 183 8.49 -7.64 13.40
C ALA A 183 9.57 -6.66 13.87
N GLN A 184 9.21 -5.74 14.76
CA GLN A 184 10.14 -4.77 15.34
C GLN A 184 11.25 -5.44 16.15
N ASP A 185 10.92 -6.44 16.98
CA ASP A 185 11.87 -7.22 17.77
C ASP A 185 12.86 -8.02 16.89
N ASN A 186 12.47 -8.32 15.64
CA ASN A 186 13.34 -8.94 14.62
C ASN A 186 14.04 -7.92 13.72
N ASN A 187 14.10 -6.64 14.12
CA ASN A 187 14.73 -5.55 13.38
C ASN A 187 14.14 -5.36 11.97
N VAL A 188 12.82 -5.56 11.83
CA VAL A 188 12.06 -5.31 10.61
C VAL A 188 11.32 -3.99 10.75
N LEU A 189 11.54 -3.07 9.80
CA LEU A 189 10.84 -1.79 9.78
C LEU A 189 9.41 -2.01 9.28
N VAL A 190 8.42 -1.53 10.05
CA VAL A 190 7.02 -1.51 9.62
C VAL A 190 6.65 -0.10 9.22
N VAL A 191 6.11 0.06 8.01
CA VAL A 191 5.62 1.33 7.45
C VAL A 191 4.14 1.21 7.16
N ALA A 192 3.34 2.19 7.56
CA ALA A 192 1.90 2.20 7.31
C ALA A 192 1.35 3.63 7.12
N PRO A 193 0.28 3.80 6.32
CA PRO A 193 -0.30 5.11 6.07
C PRO A 193 -1.07 5.62 7.31
N GLY A 194 -1.02 6.93 7.54
CA GLY A 194 -1.75 7.56 8.65
C GLY A 194 -3.29 7.54 8.50
N GLY A 195 -3.79 7.39 7.26
CA GLY A 195 -5.20 7.40 6.89
C GLY A 195 -5.68 8.73 6.29
N ASN A 196 -6.90 8.71 5.75
CA ASN A 196 -7.45 9.76 4.88
C ASN A 196 -8.75 10.40 5.42
N ASP A 197 -8.95 10.34 6.74
CA ASP A 197 -10.18 10.70 7.45
C ASP A 197 -10.11 12.11 8.06
N LYS A 198 -9.29 13.01 7.51
CA LYS A 198 -9.19 14.43 7.91
C LYS A 198 -8.83 14.63 9.40
N GLY A 199 -8.17 13.65 10.02
CA GLY A 199 -7.81 13.67 11.44
C GLY A 199 -8.94 13.25 12.37
N GLU A 200 -10.06 12.71 11.87
CA GLU A 200 -11.18 12.23 12.70
C GLU A 200 -10.87 10.90 13.41
N CYS A 201 -9.90 10.13 12.89
CA CYS A 201 -9.43 8.89 13.50
C CYS A 201 -7.95 8.63 13.22
N TRP A 202 -7.42 7.58 13.84
CA TRP A 202 -6.14 6.97 13.52
C TRP A 202 -6.32 5.62 12.85
N CYS A 203 -5.22 5.05 12.34
CA CYS A 203 -5.19 3.77 11.66
C CYS A 203 -4.32 2.79 12.43
N ILE A 204 -4.80 1.55 12.59
CA ILE A 204 -3.96 0.40 12.93
C ILE A 204 -3.47 -0.22 11.60
N PRO A 205 -2.17 -0.54 11.45
CA PRO A 205 -1.14 -0.54 12.49
C PRO A 205 -0.40 0.80 12.68
N ALA A 206 -0.67 1.82 11.86
CA ALA A 206 0.11 3.05 11.83
C ALA A 206 0.28 3.77 13.18
N VAL A 207 -0.72 3.72 14.08
CA VAL A 207 -0.67 4.35 15.41
C VAL A 207 0.02 3.50 16.48
N LEU A 208 0.38 2.26 16.16
CA LEU A 208 1.08 1.39 17.10
C LEU A 208 2.53 1.87 17.31
N PRO A 209 3.06 1.83 18.55
CA PRO A 209 4.42 2.27 18.84
C PRO A 209 5.46 1.60 17.93
N GLY A 210 6.39 2.41 17.39
CA GLY A 210 7.51 1.93 16.57
C GLY A 210 7.16 1.63 15.11
N VAL A 211 5.92 1.83 14.69
CA VAL A 211 5.54 1.83 13.27
C VAL A 211 5.86 3.20 12.67
N LEU A 212 6.53 3.24 11.53
CA LEU A 212 6.74 4.48 10.79
C LEU A 212 5.43 4.89 10.12
N THR A 213 4.76 5.88 10.69
CA THR A 213 3.54 6.44 10.11
C THR A 213 3.91 7.37 8.96
N VAL A 214 3.22 7.26 7.82
CA VAL A 214 3.39 8.18 6.70
C VAL A 214 2.10 8.94 6.44
N GLY A 215 2.16 10.26 6.55
CA GLY A 215 1.11 11.17 6.11
C GLY A 215 1.42 11.80 4.75
N ALA A 216 0.40 12.41 4.14
CA ALA A 216 0.49 12.98 2.81
C ALA A 216 0.66 14.51 2.84
N TYR A 217 1.57 15.05 2.04
CA TYR A 217 1.59 16.46 1.65
C TYR A 217 1.32 16.63 0.15
N LYS A 218 0.86 17.83 -0.22
CA LYS A 218 0.63 18.24 -1.62
C LYS A 218 1.91 18.81 -2.24
N ASP A 219 1.93 18.97 -3.55
CA ASP A 219 3.07 19.52 -4.32
C ASP A 219 3.59 20.88 -3.81
N ASN A 220 2.75 21.65 -3.11
CA ASN A 220 3.14 22.91 -2.46
C ASN A 220 3.75 22.76 -1.05
N GLY A 221 4.10 21.54 -0.65
CA GLY A 221 4.68 21.18 0.64
C GLY A 221 3.73 21.25 1.84
N GLN A 222 2.45 21.63 1.63
CA GLN A 222 1.47 21.70 2.70
C GLN A 222 0.84 20.32 2.95
N PRO A 223 0.57 19.94 4.22
CA PRO A 223 -0.17 18.73 4.52
C PRO A 223 -1.48 18.64 3.72
N ALA A 224 -1.78 17.45 3.19
CA ALA A 224 -3.02 17.20 2.49
C ALA A 224 -4.19 17.24 3.49
N LYS A 225 -5.31 17.87 3.10
CA LYS A 225 -6.46 18.08 4.00
C LYS A 225 -7.07 16.76 4.51
N PHE A 226 -6.96 15.70 3.73
CA PHE A 226 -7.47 14.38 4.09
C PHE A 226 -6.53 13.63 5.04
N SER A 227 -5.24 13.98 5.10
CA SER A 227 -4.25 13.22 5.87
C SER A 227 -4.56 13.27 7.37
N ASN A 228 -4.71 12.12 8.01
CA ASN A 228 -4.85 12.01 9.46
C ASN A 228 -3.58 12.49 10.17
N PHE A 229 -3.72 12.99 11.40
CA PHE A 229 -2.64 13.56 12.20
C PHE A 229 -2.89 13.41 13.71
N GLY A 230 -1.91 13.82 14.53
CA GLY A 230 -2.04 13.88 15.99
C GLY A 230 -1.76 12.57 16.72
N GLY A 231 -1.86 12.60 18.05
CA GLY A 231 -1.57 11.45 18.91
C GLY A 231 -0.14 10.93 18.73
N GLN A 232 -0.01 9.61 18.60
CA GLN A 232 1.27 8.92 18.44
C GLN A 232 2.00 9.34 17.14
N TYR A 233 1.27 9.77 16.10
CA TYR A 233 1.87 10.18 14.82
C TYR A 233 2.86 11.35 14.99
N ASN A 234 2.68 12.20 16.01
CA ASN A 234 3.61 13.30 16.28
C ASN A 234 5.02 12.83 16.69
N GLN A 235 5.15 11.59 17.17
CA GLN A 235 6.42 11.03 17.66
C GLN A 235 7.08 10.06 16.67
N GLN A 236 6.29 9.44 15.79
CA GLN A 236 6.74 8.38 14.89
C GLN A 236 6.32 8.58 13.42
N GLY A 237 5.74 9.73 13.10
CA GLY A 237 5.22 10.05 11.79
C GLY A 237 6.11 10.96 10.97
N VAL A 238 6.10 10.75 9.66
CA VAL A 238 6.71 11.64 8.66
C VAL A 238 5.67 12.02 7.61
N LEU A 239 5.88 13.16 6.94
CA LEU A 239 5.08 13.52 5.76
C LEU A 239 5.90 13.26 4.49
N ALA A 240 5.24 12.75 3.47
CA ALA A 240 5.80 12.48 2.15
C ALA A 240 4.84 13.00 1.05
N PRO A 241 5.29 13.14 -0.22
CA PRO A 241 4.39 13.46 -1.33
C PRO A 241 3.26 12.43 -1.41
N GLY A 242 2.01 12.91 -1.41
CA GLY A 242 0.84 12.02 -1.43
C GLY A 242 -0.32 12.55 -2.28
N HIS A 243 -0.06 13.50 -3.17
CA HIS A 243 -1.02 14.03 -4.13
C HIS A 243 -0.48 13.81 -5.55
N ASN A 244 -1.32 13.37 -6.48
CA ASN A 244 -0.96 13.12 -7.89
C ASN A 244 0.25 12.19 -8.08
N ILE A 245 0.29 11.12 -7.27
CA ILE A 245 1.31 10.09 -7.33
C ILE A 245 0.94 9.03 -8.35
#